data_AF-A0AAI8Z829-F1
#
_entry.id   AF-A0AAI8Z829-F1
#
_cell.length_a   1.000
_cell.length_b   1.000
_cell.length_c   1.000
_cell.angle_alpha   90.00
_cell.angle_beta   90.00
_cell.angle_gamma   90.00
#
_symmetry.space_group_name_H-M   'P 1'
#
loop_
_entity.id
_entity.type
_entity.pdbx_description
1 polymer ?
#
loop_
_entity_poly.entity_id
_entity_poly.type
_entity_poly.pdbx_seq_one_letter_code
_entity_poly.pdbx_strand_id
1 'polypeptide(L)'
;MDKPFHPDDWEPTRPYEQGETRLDRDTVGALVDLMNRETDTIQRHPYDPSSWLRRSRTLASLRYPELAAGDAHKASLLCRKMMSNLTPQRRGWRVGHRMGFWMRGEEEEGEEEEEEEEGCASSSDMDLEHERQREYLMALQQQAEKLLEGNVYLYPEEDEGLCVLRPYPWLREEHTYRSDELVDSLNRDLLDPNSTNGGKSCCVLKRYAFGKGVGAREGADLLGVFASRDISRDEVIVVDKSRVWGCNGPGKQGDLRNLFGGVACMDPGHPNTEGESVQQDLRWIRDRCGRRAVEAIVKVRFLMCAIEDGVHHPLDHHLIAALTPTYRKDKFRHFSLDRDIAVPNEALQQFGIDIFANLNWDTWTIFVLMARVENNSWGDPHTAGVNPLFSMFNHSCEPNVKWRIPEDHRTMTMSTLREVQKGEQLFVTYNGFMADQPLPVRRKTFWRWLDGPCQCSRCLREQNEAKDRDGWSPEWSFSSSGSGDWVSGEMPG
;
A
#
# COMPACT_ATOMS: atom_id res chain seq x y z
N MET A 1 -6.06 9.15 9.96
CA MET A 1 -5.36 8.72 11.19
C MET A 1 -6.35 7.98 12.06
N ASP A 2 -5.97 6.87 12.68
CA ASP A 2 -6.90 6.10 13.52
C ASP A 2 -6.97 6.58 14.96
N LYS A 3 -5.86 7.09 15.49
CA LYS A 3 -5.74 7.58 16.86
C LYS A 3 -4.72 8.72 16.96
N PRO A 4 -4.86 9.63 17.93
CA PRO A 4 -3.75 10.49 18.35
C PRO A 4 -2.56 9.66 18.81
N PHE A 5 -1.35 10.20 18.71
CA PHE A 5 -0.11 9.51 19.12
C PHE A 5 0.81 10.44 19.93
N HIS A 6 1.74 9.85 20.68
CA HIS A 6 2.66 10.60 21.53
C HIS A 6 3.86 11.12 20.73
N PRO A 7 4.38 12.35 20.98
CA PRO A 7 5.52 12.89 20.23
C PRO A 7 6.77 12.01 20.24
N ASP A 8 6.96 11.18 21.27
CA ASP A 8 8.09 10.24 21.37
C ASP A 8 7.96 9.05 20.39
N ASP A 9 6.76 8.77 19.88
CA ASP A 9 6.52 7.76 18.85
C ASP A 9 6.71 8.33 17.44
N TRP A 10 6.99 9.63 17.30
CA TRP A 10 7.19 10.26 16.00
C TRP A 10 8.45 9.72 15.33
N GLU A 11 8.26 9.18 14.14
CA GLU A 11 9.34 8.76 13.28
C GLU A 11 9.10 9.26 11.84
N PRO A 12 9.96 10.13 11.30
CA PRO A 12 9.75 10.71 9.98
C PRO A 12 10.01 9.69 8.87
N THR A 13 9.24 9.75 7.79
CA THR A 13 9.46 8.96 6.57
C THR A 13 10.42 9.65 5.61
N ARG A 14 10.69 10.95 5.74
CA ARG A 14 11.87 11.60 5.13
C ARG A 14 12.98 11.71 6.18
N PRO A 15 14.00 10.84 6.19
CA PRO A 15 15.12 10.93 7.11
C PRO A 15 15.86 12.26 6.99
N TYR A 16 16.54 12.67 8.07
CA TYR A 16 17.39 13.86 8.06
C TYR A 16 18.60 13.68 7.17
N GLU A 17 18.84 14.65 6.29
CA GLU A 17 20.06 14.75 5.50
C GLU A 17 21.17 15.46 6.29
N GLN A 18 22.42 15.29 5.86
CA GLN A 18 23.55 15.90 6.52
C GLN A 18 23.44 17.44 6.48
N GLY A 19 23.50 18.08 7.65
CA GLY A 19 23.40 19.54 7.79
C GLY A 19 21.98 20.06 8.02
N GLU A 20 20.95 19.21 7.93
CA GLU A 20 19.60 19.61 8.32
C GLU A 20 19.46 19.71 9.85
N THR A 21 18.76 20.75 10.31
CA THR A 21 18.45 20.92 11.74
C THR A 21 17.35 19.96 12.14
N ARG A 22 17.59 19.17 13.19
CA ARG A 22 16.58 18.29 13.78
C ARG A 22 15.52 19.10 14.51
N LEU A 23 14.25 18.75 14.29
CA LEU A 23 13.14 19.25 15.10
C LEU A 23 13.35 18.82 16.54
N ASP A 24 13.24 19.78 17.46
CA ASP A 24 13.23 19.50 18.89
C ASP A 24 11.89 18.90 19.33
N ARG A 25 11.87 18.32 20.54
CA ARG A 25 10.71 17.60 21.07
C ARG A 25 9.49 18.50 21.25
N ASP A 26 9.67 19.76 21.62
CA ASP A 26 8.57 20.70 21.84
C ASP A 26 7.93 21.09 20.51
N THR A 27 8.75 21.34 19.49
CA THR A 27 8.30 21.57 18.11
C THR A 27 7.53 20.37 17.56
N VAL A 28 8.04 19.15 17.74
CA VAL A 28 7.32 17.92 17.34
C VAL A 28 5.99 17.81 18.08
N GLY A 29 5.98 18.03 19.40
CA GLY A 29 4.76 18.02 20.19
C GLY A 29 3.70 18.99 19.68
N ALA A 30 4.08 20.23 19.41
CA ALA A 30 3.18 21.25 18.87
C ALA A 30 2.60 20.87 17.50
N LEU A 31 3.42 20.27 16.62
CA LEU A 31 3.00 19.80 15.31
C LEU A 31 2.06 18.59 15.40
N VAL A 32 2.32 17.64 16.29
CA VAL A 32 1.44 16.48 16.53
C VAL A 32 0.07 16.94 17.05
N ASP A 33 0.05 17.84 18.02
CA ASP A 33 -1.18 18.44 18.53
C ASP A 33 -1.96 19.19 17.45
N LEU A 34 -1.25 19.92 16.58
CA LEU A 34 -1.86 20.61 15.45
C LEU A 34 -2.48 19.62 14.46
N MET A 35 -1.75 18.59 14.07
CA MET A 35 -2.21 17.56 13.13
C MET A 35 -3.44 16.80 13.65
N ASN A 36 -3.51 16.54 14.96
CA ASN A 36 -4.68 15.94 15.61
C ASN A 36 -5.92 16.85 15.47
N ARG A 37 -5.81 18.14 15.82
CA ARG A 37 -6.90 19.12 15.66
C ARG A 37 -7.33 19.29 14.20
N GLU A 38 -6.39 19.28 13.27
CA GLU A 38 -6.65 19.38 11.83
C GLU A 38 -7.39 18.15 11.31
N THR A 39 -7.06 16.95 11.80
CA THR A 39 -7.80 15.73 11.48
C THR A 39 -9.23 15.76 12.00
N ASP A 40 -9.44 16.21 13.25
CA ASP A 40 -10.81 16.40 13.78
C ASP A 40 -11.61 17.45 13.00
N THR A 41 -10.91 18.45 12.44
CA THR A 41 -11.53 19.47 11.59
C THR A 41 -11.95 18.87 10.26
N ILE A 42 -11.09 18.06 9.63
CA ILE A 42 -11.42 17.34 8.39
C ILE A 42 -12.60 16.39 8.61
N GLN A 43 -12.67 15.65 9.73
CA GLN A 43 -13.81 14.78 10.01
C GLN A 43 -15.14 15.55 10.09
N ARG A 44 -15.12 16.79 10.61
CA ARG A 44 -16.30 17.66 10.71
C ARG A 44 -16.63 18.38 9.41
N HIS A 45 -15.60 18.67 8.60
CA HIS A 45 -15.68 19.50 7.40
C HIS A 45 -14.88 18.87 6.25
N PRO A 46 -15.24 17.66 5.80
CA PRO A 46 -14.39 16.86 4.92
C PRO A 46 -14.22 17.45 3.52
N TYR A 47 -15.16 18.29 3.08
CA TYR A 47 -15.12 18.89 1.75
C TYR A 47 -14.53 20.32 1.76
N ASP A 48 -14.00 20.79 2.89
CA ASP A 48 -13.29 22.09 2.96
C ASP A 48 -11.82 21.92 2.50
N PRO A 49 -11.44 22.41 1.30
CA PRO A 49 -10.07 22.26 0.79
C PRO A 49 -9.02 22.90 1.70
N SER A 50 -9.38 23.96 2.45
CA SER A 50 -8.44 24.63 3.35
C SER A 50 -8.06 23.76 4.56
N SER A 51 -8.93 22.83 4.96
CA SER A 51 -8.67 21.90 6.06
C SER A 51 -7.65 20.83 5.66
N TRP A 52 -7.78 20.26 4.46
CA TRP A 52 -6.76 19.37 3.88
C TRP A 52 -5.42 20.06 3.66
N LEU A 53 -5.45 21.29 3.13
CA LEU A 53 -4.23 22.05 2.87
C LEU A 53 -3.44 22.37 4.15
N ARG A 54 -4.15 22.64 5.25
CA ARG A 54 -3.54 22.85 6.57
C ARG A 54 -2.84 21.58 7.07
N ARG A 55 -3.54 20.44 7.06
CA ARG A 55 -2.95 19.16 7.47
C ARG A 55 -1.79 18.73 6.58
N SER A 56 -1.88 18.96 5.26
CA SER A 56 -0.77 18.74 4.32
C SER A 56 0.51 19.47 4.74
N ARG A 57 0.42 20.74 5.15
CA ARG A 57 1.58 21.51 5.64
C ARG A 57 2.15 20.92 6.92
N THR A 58 1.30 20.57 7.87
CA THR A 58 1.72 19.97 9.14
C THR A 58 2.40 18.63 8.91
N LEU A 59 1.87 17.79 8.02
CA LEU A 59 2.50 16.53 7.61
C LEU A 59 3.85 16.74 6.92
N ALA A 60 3.97 17.75 6.05
CA ALA A 60 5.24 18.12 5.43
C ALA A 60 6.26 18.58 6.47
N SER A 61 5.84 19.39 7.46
CA SER A 61 6.67 19.81 8.59
C SER A 61 7.07 18.63 9.49
N LEU A 62 6.19 17.67 9.71
CA LEU A 62 6.49 16.39 10.39
C LEU A 62 7.30 15.41 9.53
N ARG A 63 7.68 15.82 8.31
CA ARG A 63 8.51 15.06 7.35
C ARG A 63 7.86 13.76 6.87
N TYR A 64 6.57 13.81 6.58
CA TYR A 64 5.77 12.78 5.90
C TYR A 64 5.40 13.21 4.47
N PRO A 65 6.35 13.25 3.51
CA PRO A 65 6.11 13.83 2.18
C PRO A 65 5.00 13.12 1.40
N GLU A 66 4.89 11.80 1.53
CA GLU A 66 3.87 11.01 0.84
C GLU A 66 2.45 11.30 1.33
N LEU A 67 2.30 11.60 2.63
CA LEU A 67 1.02 11.95 3.23
C LEU A 67 0.67 13.41 2.95
N ALA A 68 1.66 14.30 3.00
CA ALA A 68 1.49 15.69 2.62
C ALA A 68 1.03 15.82 1.17
N ALA A 69 1.64 15.06 0.26
CA ALA A 69 1.22 14.99 -1.15
C ALA A 69 -0.20 14.44 -1.30
N GLY A 70 -0.56 13.42 -0.50
CA GLY A 70 -1.93 12.88 -0.46
C GLY A 70 -2.99 13.93 -0.10
N ASP A 71 -2.75 14.70 0.97
CA ASP A 71 -3.66 15.76 1.40
C ASP A 71 -3.72 16.93 0.40
N ALA A 72 -2.57 17.32 -0.17
CA ALA A 72 -2.51 18.36 -1.19
C ALA A 72 -3.26 17.94 -2.47
N HIS A 73 -3.15 16.67 -2.88
CA HIS A 73 -3.91 16.12 -3.99
C HIS A 73 -5.42 16.23 -3.74
N LYS A 74 -5.89 15.83 -2.56
CA LYS A 74 -7.32 15.95 -2.17
C LYS A 74 -7.79 17.40 -2.15
N ALA A 75 -6.99 18.32 -1.60
CA ALA A 75 -7.29 19.75 -1.62
C ALA A 75 -7.44 20.29 -3.06
N SER A 76 -6.54 19.89 -3.96
CA SER A 76 -6.59 20.27 -5.38
C SER A 76 -7.85 19.71 -6.09
N LEU A 77 -8.21 18.44 -5.82
CA LEU A 77 -9.43 17.83 -6.35
C LEU A 77 -10.70 18.58 -5.92
N LEU A 78 -10.81 18.93 -4.63
CA LEU A 78 -11.92 19.71 -4.10
C LEU A 78 -11.99 21.08 -4.78
N CYS A 79 -10.87 21.82 -4.84
CA CYS A 79 -10.84 23.13 -5.50
C CYS A 79 -11.29 23.04 -6.96
N ARG A 80 -10.75 22.09 -7.73
CA ARG A 80 -11.13 21.87 -9.13
C ARG A 80 -12.62 21.57 -9.29
N LYS A 81 -13.15 20.67 -8.45
CA LYS A 81 -14.57 20.30 -8.48
C LYS A 81 -15.47 21.47 -8.13
N MET A 82 -15.12 22.25 -7.10
CA MET A 82 -15.87 23.43 -6.71
C MET A 82 -15.85 24.49 -7.81
N MET A 83 -14.69 24.81 -8.38
CA MET A 83 -14.61 25.77 -9.48
C MET A 83 -15.40 25.35 -10.73
N SER A 84 -15.48 24.04 -11.05
CA SER A 84 -16.29 23.56 -12.16
C SER A 84 -17.79 23.82 -12.00
N ASN A 85 -18.25 24.08 -10.78
CA ASN A 85 -19.64 24.41 -10.46
C ASN A 85 -19.92 25.92 -10.40
N LEU A 86 -18.89 26.78 -10.47
CA LEU A 86 -19.01 28.23 -10.58
C LEU A 86 -19.35 28.63 -12.03
N THR A 87 -20.55 28.28 -12.46
CA THR A 87 -21.06 28.59 -13.81
C THR A 87 -22.19 29.62 -13.76
N PRO A 88 -22.39 30.40 -14.84
CA PRO A 88 -23.50 31.36 -14.91
C PRO A 88 -24.89 30.73 -14.68
N GLN A 89 -25.05 29.45 -15.01
CA GLN A 89 -26.30 28.68 -14.81
C GLN A 89 -26.54 28.33 -13.33
N ARG A 90 -25.54 28.49 -12.46
CA ARG A 90 -25.60 28.22 -11.02
C ARG A 90 -25.45 29.49 -10.18
N ARG A 91 -25.79 30.67 -10.72
CA ARG A 91 -25.71 31.97 -10.02
C ARG A 91 -26.32 31.96 -8.61
N GLY A 92 -27.42 31.22 -8.39
CA GLY A 92 -28.06 31.06 -7.08
C GLY A 92 -27.38 30.10 -6.09
N TRP A 93 -26.33 29.39 -6.49
CA TRP A 93 -25.64 28.41 -5.65
C TRP A 93 -24.37 29.00 -5.03
N ARG A 94 -24.15 28.68 -3.76
CA ARG A 94 -23.05 29.16 -2.91
C ARG A 94 -22.32 27.97 -2.33
N VAL A 95 -21.00 28.07 -2.16
CA VAL A 95 -20.29 27.10 -1.33
C VAL A 95 -20.64 27.36 0.13
N GLY A 96 -21.23 26.38 0.82
CA GLY A 96 -21.49 26.53 2.25
C GLY A 96 -20.17 26.67 3.02
N HIS A 97 -20.10 27.65 3.93
CA HIS A 97 -18.92 27.89 4.75
C HIS A 97 -18.52 26.63 5.52
N ARG A 98 -17.32 26.11 5.24
CA ARG A 98 -16.78 24.83 5.78
C ARG A 98 -17.59 23.58 5.45
N MET A 99 -18.52 23.66 4.52
CA MET A 99 -19.38 22.55 4.15
C MET A 99 -18.90 21.87 2.87
N GLY A 100 -18.22 22.61 2.00
CA GLY A 100 -17.67 22.10 0.73
C GLY A 100 -18.69 21.45 -0.22
N PHE A 101 -19.98 21.64 0.06
CA PHE A 101 -21.07 21.40 -0.86
C PHE A 101 -21.76 22.72 -1.23
N TRP A 102 -22.40 22.69 -2.41
CA TRP A 102 -23.14 23.82 -2.94
C TRP A 102 -24.52 23.88 -2.29
N MET A 103 -24.88 25.03 -1.75
CA MET A 103 -26.20 25.34 -1.20
C MET A 103 -26.86 26.37 -2.11
N ARG A 104 -28.15 26.21 -2.41
CA ARG A 104 -28.92 27.31 -3.00
C ARG A 104 -29.01 28.41 -1.94
N GLY A 105 -28.74 29.66 -2.31
CA GLY A 105 -29.15 30.78 -1.46
C GLY A 105 -30.66 30.70 -1.24
N GLU A 106 -31.12 31.17 -0.09
CA GLU A 106 -32.57 31.36 0.13
C GLU A 106 -33.07 32.26 -1.01
N GLU A 107 -33.82 31.68 -1.95
CA GLU A 107 -34.82 32.44 -2.68
C GLU A 107 -35.91 32.61 -1.65
N GLU A 108 -36.13 33.84 -1.18
CA GLU A 108 -37.31 34.14 -0.40
C GLU A 108 -38.52 33.65 -1.22
N GLU A 109 -39.19 32.60 -0.77
CA GLU A 109 -40.55 32.28 -1.20
C GLU A 109 -41.46 33.35 -0.60
N GLY A 110 -41.30 34.57 -1.11
CA GLY A 110 -42.16 35.71 -0.87
C GLY A 110 -43.26 35.70 -1.92
N GLU A 111 -44.47 35.49 -1.44
CA GLU A 111 -45.72 35.74 -2.14
C GLU A 111 -45.66 37.07 -2.90
N GLU A 112 -46.37 37.11 -4.03
CA GLU A 112 -46.71 38.34 -4.72
C GLU A 112 -47.18 39.39 -3.69
N GLU A 113 -46.39 40.45 -3.48
CA GLU A 113 -46.84 41.85 -3.44
C GLU A 113 -45.68 42.78 -3.03
N GLU A 114 -45.45 43.75 -3.93
CA GLU A 114 -44.87 45.07 -3.77
C GLU A 114 -44.34 45.45 -2.36
N GLU A 115 -43.02 45.65 -2.23
CA GLU A 115 -42.41 46.89 -1.74
C GLU A 115 -40.88 46.82 -1.87
N GLU A 116 -40.28 47.87 -2.43
CA GLU A 116 -38.84 48.08 -2.46
C GLU A 116 -38.31 48.30 -1.04
N GLU A 117 -37.80 47.25 -0.37
CA GLU A 117 -36.95 47.40 0.81
C GLU A 117 -35.63 46.60 0.68
N GLU A 118 -34.58 47.23 1.20
CA GLU A 118 -33.16 46.96 0.99
C GLU A 118 -32.73 45.58 1.52
N GLY A 119 -32.70 44.56 0.65
CA GLY A 119 -32.19 43.23 1.06
C GLY A 119 -31.83 42.24 -0.06
N CYS A 120 -32.27 42.44 -1.30
CA CYS A 120 -32.02 41.48 -2.37
C CYS A 120 -30.65 41.71 -3.05
N ALA A 121 -29.79 40.70 -3.07
CA ALA A 121 -28.53 40.77 -3.81
C ALA A 121 -28.81 40.88 -5.31
N SER A 122 -28.33 41.94 -5.96
CA SER A 122 -28.50 42.13 -7.39
C SER A 122 -27.79 41.03 -8.20
N SER A 123 -28.18 40.84 -9.48
CA SER A 123 -27.49 39.88 -10.35
C SER A 123 -25.99 40.17 -10.51
N SER A 124 -25.61 41.45 -10.44
CA SER A 124 -24.21 41.90 -10.37
C SER A 124 -23.52 41.51 -9.07
N ASP A 125 -24.19 41.55 -7.91
CA ASP A 125 -23.60 41.17 -6.62
C ASP A 125 -23.30 39.67 -6.56
N MET A 126 -24.18 38.86 -7.15
CA MET A 126 -24.02 37.41 -7.25
C MET A 126 -22.85 37.01 -8.16
N ASP A 127 -22.69 37.71 -9.29
CA ASP A 127 -21.56 37.52 -10.20
C ASP A 127 -20.22 37.91 -9.54
N LEU A 128 -20.19 39.04 -8.82
CA LEU A 128 -19.02 39.48 -8.04
C LEU A 128 -18.66 38.48 -6.92
N GLU A 129 -19.65 37.86 -6.28
CA GLU A 129 -19.41 36.84 -5.27
C GLU A 129 -18.83 35.55 -5.87
N HIS A 130 -19.36 35.09 -7.00
CA HIS A 130 -18.82 33.95 -7.75
C HIS A 130 -17.37 34.20 -8.20
N GLU A 131 -17.04 35.43 -8.59
CA GLU A 131 -15.68 35.84 -8.94
C GLU A 131 -14.75 35.76 -7.72
N ARG A 132 -15.15 36.32 -6.57
CA ARG A 132 -14.38 36.20 -5.30
C ARG A 132 -14.17 34.75 -4.87
N GLN A 133 -15.22 33.92 -4.99
CA GLN A 133 -15.12 32.48 -4.69
C GLN A 133 -14.14 31.78 -5.63
N ARG A 134 -14.15 32.12 -6.93
CA ARG A 134 -13.20 31.58 -7.91
C ARG A 134 -11.78 31.96 -7.56
N GLU A 135 -11.51 33.22 -7.26
CA GLU A 135 -10.18 33.71 -6.86
C GLU A 135 -9.66 32.98 -5.60
N TYR A 136 -10.51 32.84 -4.58
CA TYR A 136 -10.17 32.11 -3.36
C TYR A 136 -9.82 30.64 -3.65
N LEU A 137 -10.63 29.94 -4.45
CA LEU A 137 -10.37 28.53 -4.80
C LEU A 137 -9.13 28.37 -5.67
N MET A 138 -8.88 29.29 -6.60
CA MET A 138 -7.65 29.32 -7.41
C MET A 138 -6.42 29.49 -6.51
N ALA A 139 -6.48 30.39 -5.52
CA ALA A 139 -5.39 30.60 -4.57
C ALA A 139 -5.14 29.35 -3.70
N LEU A 140 -6.18 28.64 -3.28
CA LEU A 140 -6.02 27.36 -2.56
C LEU A 140 -5.43 26.26 -3.44
N GLN A 141 -5.91 26.14 -4.69
CA GLN A 141 -5.39 25.16 -5.63
C GLN A 141 -3.90 25.39 -5.91
N GLN A 142 -3.50 26.64 -6.16
CA GLN A 142 -2.09 26.99 -6.38
C GLN A 142 -1.22 26.64 -5.17
N GLN A 143 -1.72 26.86 -3.94
CA GLN A 143 -1.02 26.46 -2.72
C GLN A 143 -0.89 24.93 -2.60
N ALA A 144 -1.91 24.17 -3.02
CA ALA A 144 -1.88 22.71 -3.04
C ALA A 144 -0.85 22.19 -4.07
N GLU A 145 -0.83 22.76 -5.27
CA GLU A 145 0.13 22.42 -6.33
C GLU A 145 1.58 22.69 -5.89
N LYS A 146 1.83 23.83 -5.23
CA LYS A 146 3.14 24.12 -4.65
C LYS A 146 3.58 23.12 -3.58
N LEU A 147 2.64 22.62 -2.77
CA LEU A 147 2.94 21.57 -1.79
C LEU A 147 3.21 20.23 -2.46
N LEU A 148 2.53 19.91 -3.57
CA LEU A 148 2.85 18.73 -4.37
C LEU A 148 4.28 18.83 -4.91
N GLU A 149 4.63 19.93 -5.60
CA GLU A 149 5.98 20.18 -6.12
C GLU A 149 7.07 20.15 -5.03
N GLY A 150 6.73 20.54 -3.80
CA GLY A 150 7.65 20.52 -2.67
C GLY A 150 7.89 19.13 -2.05
N ASN A 151 6.97 18.19 -2.28
CA ASN A 151 7.03 16.82 -1.71
C ASN A 151 7.22 15.73 -2.77
N VAL A 152 7.09 16.10 -4.04
CA VAL A 152 7.19 15.25 -5.22
C VAL A 152 8.01 16.02 -6.25
N TYR A 153 9.15 15.47 -6.66
CA TYR A 153 10.07 16.11 -7.61
C TYR A 153 9.88 15.51 -9.00
N LEU A 154 10.08 16.31 -10.05
CA LEU A 154 10.13 15.80 -11.42
C LEU A 154 11.40 14.94 -11.59
N TYR A 155 11.24 13.64 -11.77
CA TYR A 155 12.32 12.69 -12.05
C TYR A 155 12.00 12.01 -13.38
N PRO A 156 12.94 11.91 -14.35
CA PRO A 156 12.86 12.40 -15.75
C PRO A 156 11.62 12.11 -16.62
N GLU A 157 10.63 11.35 -16.14
CA GLU A 157 9.38 11.02 -16.82
C GLU A 157 8.12 11.22 -15.94
N GLU A 158 8.22 11.39 -14.61
CA GLU A 158 7.08 11.45 -13.69
C GLU A 158 7.33 12.30 -12.42
N ASP A 159 6.23 12.70 -11.77
CA ASP A 159 6.23 13.30 -10.44
C ASP A 159 6.45 12.22 -9.36
N GLU A 160 7.69 12.12 -8.85
CA GLU A 160 8.08 11.15 -7.82
C GLU A 160 8.66 11.82 -6.54
N GLY A 161 8.21 11.37 -5.38
CA GLY A 161 8.76 11.74 -4.08
C GLY A 161 9.58 10.60 -3.47
N LEU A 162 10.36 10.91 -2.43
CA LEU A 162 11.21 9.95 -1.72
C LEU A 162 10.77 9.79 -0.27
N CYS A 163 10.68 8.54 0.18
CA CYS A 163 10.41 8.20 1.57
C CYS A 163 11.13 6.91 1.98
N VAL A 164 11.33 6.73 3.28
CA VAL A 164 11.65 5.46 3.93
C VAL A 164 10.40 5.07 4.69
N LEU A 165 9.67 4.07 4.21
CA LEU A 165 8.42 3.64 4.84
C LEU A 165 8.69 3.02 6.21
N ARG A 166 7.83 3.37 7.15
CA ARG A 166 7.87 2.96 8.55
C ARG A 166 6.43 2.79 9.05
N PRO A 167 6.20 2.04 10.15
CA PRO A 167 4.89 2.04 10.79
C PRO A 167 4.50 3.46 11.20
N TYR A 168 3.32 3.91 10.81
CA TYR A 168 2.82 5.21 11.27
C TYR A 168 2.40 5.11 12.75
N PRO A 169 2.70 6.11 13.59
CA PRO A 169 2.48 6.01 15.04
C PRO A 169 0.99 6.02 15.44
N TRP A 170 0.12 6.49 14.55
CA TRP A 170 -1.33 6.40 14.71
C TRP A 170 -1.93 5.08 14.19
N LEU A 171 -1.13 4.12 13.72
CA LEU A 171 -1.63 2.80 13.34
C LEU A 171 -2.20 2.08 14.58
N ARG A 172 -3.43 1.56 14.46
CA ARG A 172 -4.05 0.77 15.53
C ARG A 172 -3.30 -0.51 15.81
N GLU A 173 -3.27 -0.91 17.09
CA GLU A 173 -2.56 -2.11 17.53
C GLU A 173 -3.09 -3.37 16.82
N GLU A 174 -4.40 -3.47 16.61
CA GLU A 174 -5.04 -4.57 15.89
C GLU A 174 -4.55 -4.74 14.43
N HIS A 175 -3.98 -3.69 13.83
CA HIS A 175 -3.40 -3.73 12.48
C HIS A 175 -1.90 -4.01 12.48
N THR A 176 -1.28 -4.24 13.63
CA THR A 176 0.16 -4.52 13.74
C THR A 176 0.51 -6.01 13.80
N TYR A 177 -0.49 -6.88 13.94
CA TYR A 177 -0.32 -8.33 14.06
C TYR A 177 -1.51 -9.09 13.46
N ARG A 178 -1.39 -10.41 13.28
CA ARG A 178 -2.51 -11.28 12.88
C ARG A 178 -3.28 -11.76 14.11
N SER A 179 -4.58 -11.52 14.15
CA SER A 179 -5.44 -12.02 15.24
C SER A 179 -5.59 -13.54 15.20
N ASP A 180 -6.06 -14.14 16.29
CA ASP A 180 -6.32 -15.59 16.34
C ASP A 180 -7.47 -15.97 15.39
N GLU A 181 -8.50 -15.12 15.27
CA GLU A 181 -9.62 -15.32 14.34
C GLU A 181 -9.16 -15.38 12.88
N LEU A 182 -8.18 -14.54 12.51
CA LEU A 182 -7.57 -14.54 11.19
C LEU A 182 -6.76 -15.83 10.96
N VAL A 183 -5.94 -16.25 11.94
CA VAL A 183 -5.18 -17.51 11.86
C VAL A 183 -6.11 -18.71 11.70
N ASP A 184 -7.23 -18.72 12.44
CA ASP A 184 -8.26 -19.75 12.30
C ASP A 184 -8.91 -19.72 10.91
N SER A 185 -9.15 -18.53 10.35
CA SER A 185 -9.64 -18.40 8.97
C SER A 185 -8.66 -18.96 7.95
N LEU A 186 -7.38 -18.61 8.04
CA LEU A 186 -6.36 -19.13 7.14
C LEU A 186 -6.20 -20.65 7.28
N ASN A 187 -6.34 -21.19 8.49
CA ASN A 187 -6.36 -22.63 8.71
C ASN A 187 -7.57 -23.32 8.06
N ARG A 188 -8.75 -22.66 8.03
CA ARG A 188 -9.90 -23.15 7.26
C ARG A 188 -9.63 -23.11 5.77
N ASP A 189 -8.97 -22.07 5.27
CA ASP A 189 -8.62 -21.92 3.86
C ASP A 189 -7.55 -22.96 3.43
N LEU A 190 -6.69 -23.40 4.35
CA LEU A 190 -5.75 -24.51 4.16
C LEU A 190 -6.42 -25.90 4.16
N LEU A 191 -7.73 -26.01 4.44
CA LEU A 191 -8.44 -27.27 4.33
C LEU A 191 -8.56 -27.65 2.86
N ASP A 192 -7.79 -28.66 2.45
CA ASP A 192 -7.74 -29.17 1.08
C ASP A 192 -9.14 -29.62 0.60
N PRO A 193 -9.79 -28.89 -0.32
CA PRO A 193 -11.09 -29.28 -0.87
C PRO A 193 -10.98 -30.47 -1.84
N ASN A 194 -9.77 -30.77 -2.32
CA ASN A 194 -9.46 -31.78 -3.33
C ASN A 194 -8.71 -32.99 -2.76
N SER A 195 -8.62 -33.12 -1.43
CA SER A 195 -7.83 -34.18 -0.81
C SER A 195 -8.44 -35.54 -1.11
N THR A 196 -7.67 -36.39 -1.79
CA THR A 196 -7.98 -37.82 -1.99
C THR A 196 -8.03 -38.61 -0.67
N ASN A 197 -7.69 -37.98 0.47
CA ASN A 197 -7.59 -38.56 1.81
C ASN A 197 -8.69 -38.08 2.78
N GLY A 198 -9.95 -38.03 2.34
CA GLY A 198 -11.09 -37.93 3.27
C GLY A 198 -11.21 -36.61 4.05
N GLY A 199 -10.82 -35.49 3.44
CA GLY A 199 -11.13 -34.14 3.95
C GLY A 199 -10.27 -33.62 5.12
N LYS A 200 -9.16 -34.29 5.47
CA LYS A 200 -8.20 -33.77 6.47
C LYS A 200 -7.07 -33.02 5.78
N SER A 201 -6.89 -31.73 6.10
CA SER A 201 -5.75 -30.96 5.59
C SER A 201 -4.43 -31.61 5.97
N CYS A 202 -3.47 -31.62 5.04
CA CYS A 202 -2.08 -31.98 5.29
C CYS A 202 -1.26 -30.82 5.90
N CYS A 203 -1.83 -29.61 5.96
CA CYS A 203 -1.18 -28.39 6.42
C CYS A 203 -1.89 -27.81 7.65
N VAL A 204 -1.13 -27.13 8.49
CA VAL A 204 -1.66 -26.32 9.59
C VAL A 204 -0.77 -25.11 9.81
N LEU A 205 -1.36 -23.93 9.85
CA LEU A 205 -0.71 -22.67 10.19
C LEU A 205 -0.57 -22.56 11.71
N LYS A 206 0.64 -22.26 12.18
CA LYS A 206 0.95 -22.10 13.61
C LYS A 206 1.76 -20.84 13.86
N ARG A 207 1.57 -20.26 15.05
CA ARG A 207 2.44 -19.23 15.63
C ARG A 207 3.78 -19.81 16.07
N TYR A 208 4.75 -18.94 16.35
CA TYR A 208 6.07 -19.32 16.84
C TYR A 208 6.78 -20.28 15.88
N ALA A 209 6.73 -19.97 14.58
CA ALA A 209 7.32 -20.81 13.52
C ALA A 209 8.79 -21.17 13.79
N PHE A 210 9.51 -20.29 14.48
CA PHE A 210 10.92 -20.46 14.84
C PHE A 210 11.15 -20.54 16.37
N GLY A 211 10.10 -20.85 17.14
CA GLY A 211 10.13 -20.88 18.60
C GLY A 211 9.81 -19.53 19.26
N LYS A 212 9.72 -19.55 20.59
CA LYS A 212 9.50 -18.35 21.40
C LYS A 212 10.78 -17.52 21.51
N GLY A 213 10.63 -16.19 21.55
CA GLY A 213 11.72 -15.22 21.69
C GLY A 213 12.40 -14.82 20.37
N VAL A 214 11.92 -15.30 19.22
CA VAL A 214 12.49 -14.98 17.91
C VAL A 214 11.57 -14.00 17.17
N GLY A 215 12.07 -12.80 16.84
CA GLY A 215 11.34 -11.79 16.07
C GLY A 215 10.27 -11.01 16.85
N ALA A 216 9.36 -10.37 16.11
CA ALA A 216 8.32 -9.51 16.68
C ALA A 216 7.40 -10.29 17.65
N ARG A 217 6.98 -9.63 18.74
CA ARG A 217 6.12 -10.20 19.79
C ARG A 217 6.59 -11.56 20.31
N GLU A 218 7.90 -11.71 20.56
CA GLU A 218 8.53 -12.97 20.99
C GLU A 218 8.22 -14.16 20.06
N GLY A 219 7.99 -13.90 18.77
CA GLY A 219 7.66 -14.90 17.76
C GLY A 219 6.18 -15.25 17.64
N ALA A 220 5.30 -14.64 18.44
CA ALA A 220 3.87 -14.90 18.38
C ALA A 220 3.25 -14.53 17.02
N ASP A 221 3.80 -13.52 16.34
CA ASP A 221 3.35 -13.08 15.01
C ASP A 221 4.17 -13.70 13.85
N LEU A 222 5.20 -14.49 14.17
CA LEU A 222 5.90 -15.31 13.19
C LEU A 222 5.10 -16.58 12.93
N LEU A 223 4.27 -16.52 11.90
CA LEU A 223 3.49 -17.66 11.44
C LEU A 223 4.33 -18.58 10.55
N GLY A 224 3.95 -19.85 10.49
CA GLY A 224 4.55 -20.84 9.60
C GLY A 224 3.59 -21.99 9.36
N VAL A 225 3.70 -22.60 8.18
CA VAL A 225 2.88 -23.76 7.81
C VAL A 225 3.63 -25.04 8.16
N PHE A 226 2.94 -25.96 8.84
CA PHE A 226 3.49 -27.23 9.30
C PHE A 226 2.69 -28.40 8.74
N ALA A 227 3.37 -29.52 8.54
CA ALA A 227 2.73 -30.78 8.19
C ALA A 227 1.86 -31.28 9.35
N SER A 228 0.57 -31.53 9.11
CA SER A 228 -0.37 -32.07 10.11
C SER A 228 -0.31 -33.61 10.20
N ARG A 229 0.26 -34.25 9.18
CA ARG A 229 0.52 -35.68 9.02
C ARG A 229 1.79 -35.89 8.20
N ASP A 230 2.21 -37.13 8.02
CA ASP A 230 3.23 -37.46 7.03
C ASP A 230 2.71 -37.17 5.61
N ILE A 231 3.57 -36.62 4.77
CA ILE A 231 3.25 -36.19 3.40
C ILE A 231 4.23 -36.87 2.44
N SER A 232 3.69 -37.48 1.38
CA SER A 232 4.49 -38.14 0.36
C SER A 232 5.29 -37.12 -0.44
N ARG A 233 6.37 -37.57 -1.08
CA ARG A 233 7.07 -36.77 -2.10
C ARG A 233 6.14 -36.43 -3.27
N ASP A 234 6.29 -35.23 -3.84
CA ASP A 234 5.54 -34.71 -4.99
C ASP A 234 4.02 -34.60 -4.77
N GLU A 235 3.57 -34.72 -3.52
CA GLU A 235 2.17 -34.53 -3.14
C GLU A 235 1.81 -33.05 -3.21
N VAL A 236 0.67 -32.73 -3.84
CA VAL A 236 0.12 -31.37 -3.87
C VAL A 236 -0.51 -31.06 -2.52
N ILE A 237 -0.01 -30.03 -1.86
CA ILE A 237 -0.40 -29.69 -0.48
C ILE A 237 -1.34 -28.48 -0.40
N VAL A 238 -1.23 -27.55 -1.35
CA VAL A 238 -2.05 -26.33 -1.42
C VAL A 238 -2.23 -25.93 -2.88
N VAL A 239 -3.45 -25.52 -3.22
CA VAL A 239 -3.79 -24.81 -4.46
C VAL A 239 -4.40 -23.48 -4.06
N ASP A 240 -3.58 -22.43 -4.06
CA ASP A 240 -3.95 -21.08 -3.63
C ASP A 240 -4.44 -20.29 -4.85
N LYS A 241 -5.70 -19.87 -4.87
CA LYS A 241 -6.26 -19.01 -5.93
C LYS A 241 -6.37 -17.59 -5.42
N SER A 242 -5.72 -16.65 -6.11
CA SER A 242 -5.74 -15.25 -5.71
C SER A 242 -6.86 -14.45 -6.37
N ARG A 243 -7.50 -13.57 -5.58
CA ARG A 243 -8.36 -12.46 -6.06
C ARG A 243 -7.54 -11.22 -6.45
N VAL A 244 -6.25 -11.21 -6.13
CA VAL A 244 -5.37 -10.05 -6.22
C VAL A 244 -4.22 -10.34 -7.19
N TRP A 245 -4.45 -9.94 -8.44
CA TRP A 245 -3.51 -10.10 -9.55
C TRP A 245 -3.60 -8.91 -10.52
N GLY A 246 -2.47 -8.53 -11.12
CA GLY A 246 -2.41 -7.47 -12.12
C GLY A 246 -1.68 -7.92 -13.37
N CYS A 247 -1.97 -7.24 -14.47
CA CYS A 247 -1.33 -7.44 -15.76
C CYS A 247 -1.13 -6.11 -16.49
N ASN A 248 0.04 -5.94 -17.10
CA ASN A 248 0.35 -4.83 -18.01
C ASN A 248 -0.23 -5.03 -19.42
N GLY A 249 -1.38 -5.72 -19.54
CA GLY A 249 -2.09 -6.03 -20.80
C GLY A 249 -2.49 -4.79 -21.61
N PRO A 250 -3.37 -4.93 -22.62
CA PRO A 250 -3.77 -3.80 -23.44
C PRO A 250 -4.54 -2.74 -22.64
N GLY A 251 -4.41 -1.48 -23.05
CA GLY A 251 -5.26 -0.38 -22.58
C GLY A 251 -6.73 -0.52 -23.02
N LYS A 252 -7.64 0.39 -22.60
CA LYS A 252 -9.08 0.28 -22.93
C LYS A 252 -9.36 0.21 -24.44
N GLN A 253 -8.54 0.87 -25.23
CA GLN A 253 -8.65 0.90 -26.70
C GLN A 253 -7.80 -0.17 -27.41
N GLY A 254 -7.23 -1.12 -26.66
CA GLY A 254 -6.31 -2.10 -27.24
C GLY A 254 -4.90 -1.55 -27.52
N ASP A 255 -4.52 -0.41 -26.92
CA ASP A 255 -3.19 0.18 -27.13
C ASP A 255 -2.10 -0.72 -26.51
N LEU A 256 -1.12 -1.06 -27.34
CA LEU A 256 0.04 -1.89 -27.01
C LEU A 256 1.35 -1.09 -27.02
N ARG A 257 1.31 0.25 -27.13
CA ARG A 257 2.53 1.08 -27.06
C ARG A 257 3.11 1.03 -25.64
N ASN A 258 4.45 0.91 -25.54
CA ASN A 258 5.23 0.63 -24.33
C ASN A 258 5.15 -0.80 -23.76
N LEU A 259 5.60 -1.77 -24.57
CA LEU A 259 5.94 -3.12 -24.12
C LEU A 259 7.45 -3.23 -24.02
N PHE A 260 7.96 -3.80 -22.93
CA PHE A 260 9.38 -4.13 -22.79
C PHE A 260 9.79 -5.08 -23.94
N GLY A 261 10.36 -4.55 -25.02
CA GLY A 261 10.92 -5.34 -26.12
C GLY A 261 9.92 -6.18 -26.93
N GLY A 262 8.61 -5.93 -26.84
CA GLY A 262 7.60 -6.58 -27.69
C GLY A 262 6.94 -7.85 -27.15
N VAL A 263 7.17 -8.21 -25.88
CA VAL A 263 6.43 -9.28 -25.20
C VAL A 263 5.37 -8.65 -24.30
N ALA A 264 4.12 -9.08 -24.43
CA ALA A 264 3.00 -8.60 -23.62
C ALA A 264 1.87 -9.60 -23.56
N CYS A 265 1.03 -9.48 -22.55
CA CYS A 265 -0.25 -10.16 -22.56
C CYS A 265 -1.15 -9.58 -23.66
N MET A 266 -1.59 -10.43 -24.58
CA MET A 266 -2.44 -10.08 -25.72
C MET A 266 -3.93 -10.25 -25.43
N ASP A 267 -4.30 -10.66 -24.22
CA ASP A 267 -5.69 -10.84 -23.83
C ASP A 267 -6.38 -9.46 -23.69
N PRO A 268 -7.41 -9.15 -24.51
CA PRO A 268 -8.09 -7.85 -24.48
C PRO A 268 -8.93 -7.62 -23.21
N GLY A 269 -9.21 -8.67 -22.44
CA GLY A 269 -9.90 -8.61 -21.16
C GLY A 269 -8.97 -8.28 -20.00
N HIS A 270 -7.67 -8.57 -20.10
CA HIS A 270 -6.74 -8.28 -19.00
C HIS A 270 -6.51 -6.77 -18.80
N PRO A 271 -6.37 -6.28 -17.55
CA PRO A 271 -6.19 -7.03 -16.31
C PRO A 271 -7.50 -7.45 -15.62
N ASN A 272 -8.66 -7.34 -16.28
CA ASN A 272 -9.93 -7.80 -15.72
C ASN A 272 -10.05 -9.32 -15.75
N THR A 273 -10.84 -9.86 -14.82
CA THR A 273 -11.16 -11.28 -14.73
C THR A 273 -12.58 -11.56 -15.23
N GLU A 274 -12.80 -12.79 -15.70
CA GLU A 274 -14.11 -13.25 -16.13
C GLU A 274 -15.17 -13.01 -15.03
N GLY A 275 -16.28 -12.38 -15.39
CA GLY A 275 -17.36 -12.02 -14.48
C GLY A 275 -17.30 -10.60 -13.91
N GLU A 276 -16.20 -9.86 -14.09
CA GLU A 276 -16.14 -8.44 -13.70
C GLU A 276 -17.01 -7.57 -14.61
N SER A 277 -17.74 -6.64 -13.98
CA SER A 277 -18.62 -5.68 -14.65
C SER A 277 -17.83 -4.55 -15.32
N VAL A 278 -18.53 -3.75 -16.15
CA VAL A 278 -17.95 -2.55 -16.77
C VAL A 278 -17.46 -1.55 -15.71
N GLN A 279 -18.14 -1.46 -14.56
CA GLN A 279 -17.76 -0.61 -13.45
C GLN A 279 -16.49 -1.11 -12.73
N GLN A 280 -16.09 -2.35 -12.94
CA GLN A 280 -14.85 -2.93 -12.41
C GLN A 280 -13.70 -2.91 -13.42
N ASP A 281 -13.88 -2.32 -14.62
CA ASP A 281 -12.84 -2.23 -15.64
C ASP A 281 -11.60 -1.50 -15.11
N LEU A 282 -10.46 -2.18 -15.07
CA LEU A 282 -9.18 -1.66 -14.57
C LEU A 282 -8.21 -1.29 -15.69
N ARG A 283 -8.59 -1.45 -16.97
CA ARG A 283 -7.72 -1.11 -18.11
C ARG A 283 -7.41 0.39 -18.20
N TRP A 284 -8.21 1.25 -17.58
CA TRP A 284 -7.89 2.69 -17.50
C TRP A 284 -6.61 2.95 -16.71
N ILE A 285 -6.27 2.09 -15.74
CA ILE A 285 -5.01 2.20 -14.98
C ILE A 285 -3.83 1.94 -15.93
N ARG A 286 -4.00 1.04 -16.91
CA ARG A 286 -3.01 0.81 -17.96
C ARG A 286 -2.86 2.01 -18.88
N ASP A 287 -3.98 2.62 -19.28
CA ASP A 287 -3.98 3.84 -20.10
C ASP A 287 -3.23 4.99 -19.40
N ARG A 288 -3.36 5.08 -18.06
CA ARG A 288 -2.74 6.14 -17.25
C ARG A 288 -1.27 5.86 -16.88
N CYS A 289 -0.97 4.63 -16.45
CA CYS A 289 0.33 4.31 -15.82
C CYS A 289 1.29 3.54 -16.74
N GLY A 290 0.87 3.21 -17.97
CA GLY A 290 1.74 2.55 -18.92
C GLY A 290 2.27 1.20 -18.42
N ARG A 291 3.55 0.92 -18.70
CA ARG A 291 4.26 -0.31 -18.31
C ARG A 291 4.43 -0.50 -16.79
N ARG A 292 4.09 0.51 -15.98
CA ARG A 292 4.17 0.50 -14.52
C ARG A 292 2.79 0.29 -13.87
N ALA A 293 1.77 -0.05 -14.67
CA ALA A 293 0.39 -0.20 -14.20
C ALA A 293 0.19 -1.41 -13.27
N VAL A 294 0.95 -2.50 -13.46
CA VAL A 294 0.76 -3.75 -12.73
C VAL A 294 0.76 -3.57 -11.20
N GLU A 295 1.67 -2.75 -10.66
CA GLU A 295 1.74 -2.48 -9.22
C GLU A 295 0.53 -1.67 -8.74
N ALA A 296 0.07 -0.70 -9.53
CA ALA A 296 -1.14 0.06 -9.24
C ALA A 296 -2.40 -0.83 -9.27
N ILE A 297 -2.50 -1.72 -10.24
CA ILE A 297 -3.61 -2.67 -10.39
C ILE A 297 -3.69 -3.61 -9.18
N VAL A 298 -2.57 -4.19 -8.73
CA VAL A 298 -2.55 -5.08 -7.55
C VAL A 298 -3.04 -4.34 -6.30
N LYS A 299 -2.60 -3.09 -6.08
CA LYS A 299 -3.09 -2.27 -4.96
C LYS A 299 -4.59 -1.98 -5.07
N VAL A 300 -5.06 -1.59 -6.25
CA VAL A 300 -6.49 -1.30 -6.48
C VAL A 300 -7.33 -2.56 -6.28
N ARG A 301 -6.87 -3.75 -6.68
CA ARG A 301 -7.58 -5.01 -6.42
C ARG A 301 -7.73 -5.32 -4.93
N PHE A 302 -6.72 -5.04 -4.11
CA PHE A 302 -6.87 -5.15 -2.66
C PHE A 302 -7.97 -4.23 -2.12
N LEU A 303 -8.01 -2.98 -2.59
CA LEU A 303 -9.05 -2.03 -2.19
C LEU A 303 -10.44 -2.47 -2.69
N MET A 304 -10.55 -2.95 -3.92
CA MET A 304 -11.79 -3.49 -4.48
C MET A 304 -12.31 -4.68 -3.66
N CYS A 305 -11.44 -5.66 -3.36
CA CYS A 305 -11.83 -6.81 -2.54
C CYS A 305 -12.35 -6.36 -1.17
N ALA A 306 -11.67 -5.38 -0.56
CA ALA A 306 -12.10 -4.82 0.73
C ALA A 306 -13.48 -4.14 0.65
N ILE A 307 -13.78 -3.44 -0.44
CA ILE A 307 -15.08 -2.80 -0.65
C ILE A 307 -16.17 -3.86 -0.92
N GLU A 308 -15.89 -4.82 -1.80
CA GLU A 308 -16.81 -5.90 -2.17
C GLU A 308 -17.20 -6.76 -0.97
N ASP A 309 -16.24 -7.04 -0.09
CA ASP A 309 -16.44 -7.83 1.13
C ASP A 309 -17.01 -6.98 2.28
N GLY A 310 -17.24 -5.69 2.05
CA GLY A 310 -17.95 -4.79 2.97
C GLY A 310 -17.17 -4.40 4.22
N VAL A 311 -15.83 -4.41 4.20
CA VAL A 311 -15.05 -3.98 5.37
C VAL A 311 -15.03 -2.45 5.49
N HIS A 312 -15.06 -1.95 6.73
CA HIS A 312 -15.04 -0.51 7.00
C HIS A 312 -13.65 0.11 6.87
N HIS A 313 -12.61 -0.65 7.20
CA HIS A 313 -11.21 -0.26 7.10
C HIS A 313 -10.44 -1.32 6.30
N PRO A 314 -9.71 -0.97 5.23
CA PRO A 314 -9.10 -1.97 4.35
C PRO A 314 -8.06 -2.84 5.06
N LEU A 315 -7.40 -2.34 6.11
CA LEU A 315 -6.45 -3.16 6.89
C LEU A 315 -7.12 -4.28 7.73
N ASP A 316 -8.45 -4.24 7.92
CA ASP A 316 -9.23 -5.32 8.55
C ASP A 316 -9.47 -6.49 7.59
N HIS A 317 -9.35 -6.25 6.28
CA HIS A 317 -9.63 -7.27 5.27
C HIS A 317 -8.65 -8.43 5.40
N HIS A 318 -9.14 -9.66 5.45
CA HIS A 318 -8.32 -10.86 5.70
C HIS A 318 -7.15 -11.02 4.70
N LEU A 319 -7.35 -10.70 3.41
CA LEU A 319 -6.29 -10.74 2.40
C LEU A 319 -5.16 -9.73 2.68
N ILE A 320 -5.45 -8.64 3.38
CA ILE A 320 -4.50 -7.56 3.70
C ILE A 320 -3.90 -7.80 5.08
N ALA A 321 -4.70 -8.19 6.06
CA ALA A 321 -4.28 -8.48 7.44
C ALA A 321 -3.33 -9.70 7.54
N ALA A 322 -3.44 -10.66 6.62
CA ALA A 322 -2.56 -11.82 6.59
C ALA A 322 -1.09 -11.48 6.26
N LEU A 323 -0.86 -10.38 5.54
CA LEU A 323 0.44 -10.09 4.93
C LEU A 323 1.46 -9.52 5.91
N THR A 324 2.74 -9.80 5.66
CA THR A 324 3.87 -9.25 6.44
C THR A 324 4.35 -7.94 5.84
N PRO A 325 4.31 -6.78 6.52
CA PRO A 325 4.89 -5.56 5.99
C PRO A 325 6.42 -5.62 5.94
N THR A 326 7.04 -4.89 4.99
CA THR A 326 8.48 -4.62 4.98
C THR A 326 8.76 -3.13 5.16
N TYR A 327 9.64 -2.80 6.10
CA TYR A 327 10.05 -1.42 6.42
C TYR A 327 11.57 -1.33 6.38
N ARG A 328 12.12 -1.16 5.18
CA ARG A 328 13.57 -1.18 4.95
C ARG A 328 14.22 0.09 5.49
N LYS A 329 14.79 0.02 6.70
CA LYS A 329 15.30 1.18 7.47
C LYS A 329 16.24 2.10 6.69
N ASP A 330 17.08 1.55 5.81
CA ASP A 330 18.13 2.29 5.11
C ASP A 330 17.89 2.42 3.60
N LYS A 331 16.72 1.99 3.09
CA LYS A 331 16.42 2.04 1.66
C LYS A 331 15.32 3.03 1.37
N PHE A 332 15.68 4.08 0.64
CA PHE A 332 14.73 5.00 0.04
C PHE A 332 13.84 4.28 -0.98
N ARG A 333 12.57 4.66 -0.95
CA ARG A 333 11.51 4.25 -1.84
C ARG A 333 11.01 5.48 -2.58
N HIS A 334 10.85 5.32 -3.88
CA HIS A 334 10.15 6.29 -4.72
C HIS A 334 8.65 6.06 -4.60
N PHE A 335 7.88 7.13 -4.42
CA PHE A 335 6.42 7.09 -4.60
C PHE A 335 6.02 8.06 -5.70
N SER A 336 5.05 7.67 -6.53
CA SER A 336 4.54 8.50 -7.63
C SER A 336 3.21 9.13 -7.26
N LEU A 337 3.04 10.42 -7.56
CA LEU A 337 1.77 11.10 -7.36
C LEU A 337 0.64 10.38 -8.11
N ASP A 338 0.92 9.93 -9.33
CA ASP A 338 -0.08 9.29 -10.16
C ASP A 338 -0.38 7.86 -9.69
N ARG A 339 0.65 7.00 -9.59
CA ARG A 339 0.42 5.58 -9.27
C ARG A 339 0.05 5.30 -7.82
N ASP A 340 0.59 6.07 -6.88
CA ASP A 340 0.52 5.76 -5.46
C ASP A 340 -0.50 6.60 -4.70
N ILE A 341 -0.94 7.71 -5.29
CA ILE A 341 -1.93 8.61 -4.68
C ILE A 341 -3.16 8.75 -5.60
N ALA A 342 -3.01 9.27 -6.82
CA ALA A 342 -4.15 9.65 -7.64
C ALA A 342 -4.96 8.44 -8.13
N VAL A 343 -4.31 7.41 -8.68
CA VAL A 343 -4.98 6.20 -9.17
C VAL A 343 -5.74 5.46 -8.07
N PRO A 344 -5.17 5.17 -6.89
CA PRO A 344 -5.93 4.58 -5.80
C PRO A 344 -7.13 5.42 -5.36
N ASN A 345 -6.98 6.75 -5.25
CA ASN A 345 -8.09 7.63 -4.88
C ASN A 345 -9.21 7.63 -5.95
N GLU A 346 -8.86 7.71 -7.23
CA GLU A 346 -9.84 7.63 -8.33
C GLU A 346 -10.57 6.29 -8.34
N ALA A 347 -9.86 5.17 -8.13
CA ALA A 347 -10.46 3.86 -8.00
C ALA A 347 -11.42 3.78 -6.80
N LEU A 348 -11.00 4.26 -5.62
CA LEU A 348 -11.86 4.30 -4.43
C LEU A 348 -13.16 5.07 -4.70
N GLN A 349 -13.08 6.23 -5.34
CA GLN A 349 -14.25 7.01 -5.73
C GLN A 349 -15.15 6.26 -6.73
N GLN A 350 -14.56 5.58 -7.73
CA GLN A 350 -15.29 4.76 -8.70
C GLN A 350 -16.09 3.64 -8.02
N PHE A 351 -15.59 3.08 -6.92
CA PHE A 351 -16.26 2.04 -6.13
C PHE A 351 -17.08 2.59 -4.96
N GLY A 352 -17.39 3.90 -4.95
CA GLY A 352 -18.34 4.51 -4.01
C GLY A 352 -17.75 4.89 -2.65
N ILE A 353 -16.42 4.85 -2.48
CA ILE A 353 -15.77 5.37 -1.27
C ILE A 353 -15.62 6.88 -1.37
N ASP A 354 -16.16 7.58 -0.38
CA ASP A 354 -15.90 9.00 -0.20
C ASP A 354 -14.50 9.21 0.43
N ILE A 355 -13.51 9.47 -0.41
CA ILE A 355 -12.11 9.67 -0.01
C ILE A 355 -11.89 10.93 0.86
N PHE A 356 -12.89 11.81 0.96
CA PHE A 356 -12.83 13.02 1.78
C PHE A 356 -13.47 12.78 3.15
N ALA A 357 -14.64 12.16 3.20
CA ALA A 357 -15.36 11.93 4.45
C ALA A 357 -14.90 10.67 5.19
N ASN A 358 -14.39 9.66 4.48
CA ASN A 358 -14.01 8.38 5.07
C ASN A 358 -12.49 8.23 5.22
N LEU A 359 -11.98 8.62 6.38
CA LEU A 359 -10.55 8.60 6.69
C LEU A 359 -9.95 7.20 6.91
N ASN A 360 -10.77 6.14 6.93
CA ASN A 360 -10.27 4.76 6.95
C ASN A 360 -9.54 4.40 5.65
N TRP A 361 -9.85 5.11 4.56
CA TRP A 361 -9.30 4.90 3.21
C TRP A 361 -8.32 6.01 2.82
N ASP A 362 -7.76 6.69 3.83
CA ASP A 362 -6.85 7.82 3.63
C ASP A 362 -5.48 7.37 3.10
N THR A 363 -4.66 8.32 2.64
CA THR A 363 -3.39 8.04 1.94
C THR A 363 -2.46 7.14 2.78
N TRP A 364 -2.35 7.37 4.09
CA TRP A 364 -1.51 6.56 4.96
C TRP A 364 -1.90 5.07 4.94
N THR A 365 -3.21 4.76 4.82
CA THR A 365 -3.70 3.38 4.76
C THR A 365 -3.25 2.67 3.49
N ILE A 366 -3.26 3.40 2.36
CA ILE A 366 -2.73 2.91 1.08
C ILE A 366 -1.23 2.61 1.21
N PHE A 367 -0.45 3.46 1.88
CA PHE A 367 0.98 3.22 2.08
C PHE A 367 1.28 2.06 3.04
N VAL A 368 0.43 1.82 4.06
CA VAL A 368 0.53 0.61 4.89
C VAL A 368 0.23 -0.65 4.07
N LEU A 369 -0.81 -0.62 3.24
CA LEU A 369 -1.11 -1.69 2.28
C LEU A 369 0.10 -1.93 1.36
N MET A 370 0.73 -0.88 0.82
CA MET A 370 1.91 -1.01 -0.04
C MET A 370 3.08 -1.71 0.65
N ALA A 371 3.38 -1.37 1.91
CA ALA A 371 4.44 -2.04 2.67
C ALA A 371 4.19 -3.54 2.83
N ARG A 372 2.91 -3.95 2.94
CA ARG A 372 2.48 -5.35 2.95
C ARG A 372 2.61 -5.98 1.57
N VAL A 373 2.11 -5.34 0.51
CA VAL A 373 2.17 -5.89 -0.86
C VAL A 373 3.62 -6.12 -1.30
N GLU A 374 4.51 -5.16 -1.06
CA GLU A 374 5.91 -5.21 -1.51
C GLU A 374 6.68 -6.44 -0.98
N ASN A 375 6.33 -6.90 0.23
CA ASN A 375 7.00 -8.03 0.86
C ASN A 375 6.40 -9.40 0.46
N ASN A 376 5.16 -9.42 -0.04
CA ASN A 376 4.39 -10.65 -0.25
C ASN A 376 4.04 -10.90 -1.73
N SER A 377 4.30 -9.93 -2.60
CA SER A 377 4.04 -10.08 -4.02
C SER A 377 5.07 -10.97 -4.70
N TRP A 378 4.58 -11.66 -5.72
CA TRP A 378 5.38 -12.31 -6.75
C TRP A 378 5.04 -11.66 -8.08
N GLY A 379 5.92 -11.80 -9.06
CA GLY A 379 5.65 -11.28 -10.40
C GLY A 379 6.87 -11.34 -11.31
N ASP A 380 6.60 -10.92 -12.54
CA ASP A 380 7.57 -10.64 -13.59
C ASP A 380 7.30 -9.19 -14.10
N PRO A 381 8.03 -8.69 -15.11
CA PRO A 381 7.79 -7.33 -15.63
C PRO A 381 6.38 -7.09 -16.22
N HIS A 382 5.53 -8.09 -16.36
CA HIS A 382 4.22 -8.02 -17.02
C HIS A 382 3.06 -8.37 -16.10
N THR A 383 3.26 -9.29 -15.17
CA THR A 383 2.24 -9.76 -14.23
C THR A 383 2.74 -9.70 -12.80
N ALA A 384 1.84 -9.41 -11.86
CA ALA A 384 2.14 -9.49 -10.44
C ALA A 384 0.91 -9.95 -9.68
N GLY A 385 1.11 -10.57 -8.53
CA GLY A 385 0.02 -11.02 -7.69
C GLY A 385 0.45 -11.26 -6.25
N VAL A 386 -0.53 -11.49 -5.39
CA VAL A 386 -0.32 -11.92 -4.02
C VAL A 386 -1.20 -13.14 -3.76
N ASN A 387 -0.60 -14.24 -3.30
CA ASN A 387 -1.31 -15.45 -2.92
C ASN A 387 -1.24 -15.57 -1.38
N PRO A 388 -2.33 -15.27 -0.65
CA PRO A 388 -2.27 -15.11 0.81
C PRO A 388 -1.82 -16.37 1.57
N LEU A 389 -2.18 -17.57 1.10
CA LEU A 389 -1.75 -18.82 1.74
C LEU A 389 -0.28 -19.09 1.43
N PHE A 390 0.16 -18.83 0.20
CA PHE A 390 1.58 -18.89 -0.15
C PHE A 390 2.44 -17.96 0.72
N SER A 391 1.95 -16.75 1.00
CA SER A 391 2.63 -15.78 1.88
C SER A 391 2.85 -16.28 3.32
N MET A 392 2.22 -17.39 3.72
CA MET A 392 2.43 -18.00 5.05
C MET A 392 3.60 -19.00 5.09
N PHE A 393 4.17 -19.36 3.93
CA PHE A 393 5.28 -20.30 3.87
C PHE A 393 6.60 -19.55 4.05
N ASN A 394 7.35 -19.94 5.07
CA ASN A 394 8.66 -19.33 5.33
C ASN A 394 9.72 -19.78 4.33
N HIS A 395 10.80 -19.00 4.28
CA HIS A 395 11.95 -19.31 3.44
C HIS A 395 12.87 -20.39 4.03
N SER A 396 13.35 -21.29 3.18
CA SER A 396 14.60 -22.04 3.38
C SER A 396 15.42 -22.04 2.08
N CYS A 397 16.75 -21.95 2.19
CA CYS A 397 17.64 -22.15 1.05
C CYS A 397 17.84 -23.62 0.67
N GLU A 398 17.26 -24.52 1.46
CA GLU A 398 17.12 -25.96 1.20
C GLU A 398 15.64 -26.30 1.48
N PRO A 399 14.72 -25.90 0.58
CA PRO A 399 13.28 -26.01 0.81
C PRO A 399 12.81 -27.46 0.69
N ASN A 400 11.70 -27.78 1.35
CA ASN A 400 10.99 -29.06 1.19
C ASN A 400 9.69 -28.92 0.36
N VAL A 401 9.35 -27.70 -0.08
CA VAL A 401 8.21 -27.41 -0.96
C VAL A 401 8.67 -26.64 -2.19
N LYS A 402 8.18 -27.04 -3.36
CA LYS A 402 8.23 -26.26 -4.61
C LYS A 402 6.87 -25.64 -4.89
N TRP A 403 6.86 -24.53 -5.59
CA TRP A 403 5.65 -23.85 -6.03
C TRP A 403 5.73 -23.56 -7.53
N ARG A 404 4.57 -23.50 -8.18
CA ARG A 404 4.43 -23.13 -9.59
C ARG A 404 3.17 -22.30 -9.80
N ILE A 405 3.21 -21.44 -10.80
CA ILE A 405 2.08 -20.63 -11.24
C ILE A 405 1.66 -21.18 -12.62
N PRO A 406 0.44 -21.72 -12.77
CA PRO A 406 -0.08 -22.13 -14.06
C PRO A 406 -0.30 -20.94 -15.01
N GLU A 407 -0.70 -21.23 -16.25
CA GLU A 407 -0.96 -20.23 -17.30
C GLU A 407 -2.08 -19.24 -16.95
N ASP A 408 -2.91 -19.52 -15.94
CA ASP A 408 -3.95 -18.60 -15.48
C ASP A 408 -3.41 -17.39 -14.70
N HIS A 409 -2.11 -17.39 -14.37
CA HIS A 409 -1.38 -16.38 -13.59
C HIS A 409 -2.06 -15.96 -12.28
N ARG A 410 -2.98 -16.76 -11.74
CA ARG A 410 -3.77 -16.42 -10.55
C ARG A 410 -3.80 -17.55 -9.53
N THR A 411 -3.56 -18.77 -10.00
CA THR A 411 -3.44 -19.94 -9.15
C THR A 411 -1.96 -20.18 -8.83
N MET A 412 -1.66 -20.54 -7.59
CA MET A 412 -0.36 -21.06 -7.19
C MET A 412 -0.54 -22.46 -6.64
N THR A 413 0.22 -23.42 -7.19
CA THR A 413 0.21 -24.81 -6.70
C THR A 413 1.51 -25.08 -5.96
N MET A 414 1.40 -25.60 -4.74
CA MET A 414 2.53 -26.04 -3.93
C MET A 414 2.54 -27.55 -3.76
N SER A 415 3.72 -28.14 -3.90
CA SER A 415 3.93 -29.58 -3.76
C SER A 415 5.24 -29.89 -3.07
N THR A 416 5.32 -30.99 -2.34
CA THR A 416 6.53 -31.40 -1.63
C THR A 416 7.65 -31.81 -2.61
N LEU A 417 8.91 -31.56 -2.22
CA LEU A 417 10.10 -31.99 -2.95
C LEU A 417 10.64 -33.36 -2.47
N ARG A 418 10.22 -33.77 -1.27
CA ARG A 418 10.61 -35.01 -0.58
C ARG A 418 9.48 -35.43 0.35
N GLU A 419 9.62 -36.60 0.96
CA GLU A 419 8.76 -36.98 2.09
C GLU A 419 8.94 -35.98 3.24
N VAL A 420 7.84 -35.62 3.91
CA VAL A 420 7.83 -34.68 5.04
C VAL A 420 7.11 -35.33 6.21
N GLN A 421 7.74 -35.36 7.38
CA GLN A 421 7.15 -35.93 8.58
C GLN A 421 6.15 -34.98 9.23
N LYS A 422 5.15 -35.54 9.91
CA LYS A 422 4.22 -34.79 10.75
C LYS A 422 4.98 -33.86 11.71
N GLY A 423 4.59 -32.60 11.73
CA GLY A 423 5.16 -31.58 12.59
C GLY A 423 6.39 -30.87 12.03
N GLU A 424 6.94 -31.31 10.89
CA GLU A 424 7.93 -30.51 10.16
C GLU A 424 7.29 -29.24 9.59
N GLN A 425 8.05 -28.14 9.58
CA GLN A 425 7.64 -26.92 8.89
C GLN A 425 7.87 -27.07 7.38
N LEU A 426 6.96 -26.51 6.60
CA LEU A 426 7.00 -26.48 5.15
C LEU A 426 7.62 -25.16 4.69
N PHE A 427 8.70 -25.25 3.92
CA PHE A 427 9.50 -24.12 3.46
C PHE A 427 9.57 -24.05 1.94
N VAL A 428 9.51 -22.82 1.43
CA VAL A 428 9.71 -22.49 0.01
C VAL A 428 11.02 -21.72 -0.17
N THR A 429 11.47 -21.58 -1.42
CA THR A 429 12.49 -20.57 -1.76
C THR A 429 11.81 -19.29 -2.25
N TYR A 430 12.21 -18.14 -1.70
CA TYR A 430 11.70 -16.83 -2.12
C TYR A 430 12.36 -16.34 -3.41
N ASN A 431 13.56 -16.85 -3.72
CA ASN A 431 14.27 -16.51 -4.94
C ASN A 431 15.09 -17.72 -5.42
N GLY A 432 14.61 -18.37 -6.48
CA GLY A 432 15.26 -19.54 -7.07
C GLY A 432 16.67 -19.26 -7.62
N PHE A 433 16.92 -18.04 -8.12
CA PHE A 433 18.23 -17.65 -8.66
C PHE A 433 19.35 -17.63 -7.62
N MET A 434 18.99 -17.64 -6.33
CA MET A 434 19.94 -17.64 -5.22
C MET A 434 20.35 -19.04 -4.75
N ALA A 435 19.81 -20.12 -5.34
CA ALA A 435 20.05 -21.48 -4.88
C ALA A 435 21.54 -21.86 -4.83
N ASP A 436 22.31 -21.45 -5.85
CA ASP A 436 23.73 -21.79 -6.01
C ASP A 436 24.68 -20.67 -5.55
N GLN A 437 24.14 -19.58 -5.01
CA GLN A 437 24.94 -18.44 -4.58
C GLN A 437 25.63 -18.67 -3.23
N PRO A 438 26.82 -18.08 -3.00
CA PRO A 438 27.51 -18.16 -1.70
C PRO A 438 26.67 -17.60 -0.54
N LEU A 439 26.92 -18.10 0.68
CA LEU A 439 26.22 -17.69 1.91
C LEU A 439 26.10 -16.15 2.08
N PRO A 440 27.16 -15.34 1.90
CA PRO A 440 27.06 -13.88 2.08
C PRO A 440 26.10 -13.23 1.08
N VAL A 441 26.12 -13.69 -0.18
CA VAL A 441 25.23 -13.19 -1.25
C VAL A 441 23.79 -13.53 -0.92
N ARG A 442 23.51 -14.78 -0.52
CA ARG A 442 22.16 -15.21 -0.12
C ARG A 442 21.63 -14.40 1.05
N ARG A 443 22.41 -14.25 2.13
CA ARG A 443 21.98 -13.48 3.32
C ARG A 443 21.74 -12.00 3.02
N LYS A 444 22.57 -11.38 2.17
CA LYS A 444 22.36 -10.00 1.69
C LYS A 444 21.06 -9.89 0.88
N THR A 445 20.82 -10.81 -0.05
CA THR A 445 19.62 -10.80 -0.90
C THR A 445 18.33 -11.02 -0.11
N PHE A 446 18.30 -12.03 0.78
CA PHE A 446 17.10 -12.38 1.54
C PHE A 446 16.76 -11.42 2.68
N TRP A 447 17.69 -10.53 3.05
CA TRP A 447 17.47 -9.52 4.08
C TRP A 447 16.18 -8.72 3.85
N ARG A 448 15.87 -8.41 2.58
CA ARG A 448 14.70 -7.60 2.22
C ARG A 448 13.36 -8.19 2.67
N TRP A 449 13.28 -9.52 2.83
CA TRP A 449 12.06 -10.21 3.26
C TRP A 449 12.10 -10.70 4.70
N LEU A 450 13.30 -11.01 5.21
CA LEU A 450 13.48 -11.61 6.52
C LEU A 450 13.78 -10.59 7.62
N ASP A 451 14.06 -9.34 7.24
CA ASP A 451 14.56 -8.27 8.12
C ASP A 451 15.75 -8.73 8.98
N GLY A 452 16.62 -9.54 8.36
CA GLY A 452 17.74 -10.20 9.02
C GLY A 452 18.40 -11.28 8.16
N PRO A 453 19.51 -11.87 8.63
CA PRO A 453 20.22 -12.91 7.90
C PRO A 453 19.43 -14.22 7.95
N CYS A 454 19.30 -14.91 6.81
CA CYS A 454 18.69 -16.24 6.76
C CYS A 454 19.38 -17.22 7.73
N GLN A 455 18.57 -17.83 8.61
CA GLN A 455 18.96 -18.79 9.65
C GLN A 455 18.54 -20.24 9.32
N CYS A 456 18.24 -20.55 8.05
CA CYS A 456 17.88 -21.92 7.69
C CYS A 456 19.03 -22.90 7.96
N SER A 457 18.70 -24.19 8.08
CA SER A 457 19.67 -25.26 8.40
C SER A 457 20.90 -25.23 7.48
N ARG A 458 20.70 -25.05 6.17
CA ARG A 458 21.81 -24.90 5.20
C ARG A 458 22.72 -23.72 5.52
N CYS A 459 22.16 -22.54 5.79
CA CYS A 459 22.94 -21.34 6.10
C CYS A 459 23.74 -21.49 7.41
N LEU A 460 23.16 -22.13 8.42
CA LEU A 460 23.84 -22.39 9.69
C LEU A 460 24.97 -23.42 9.53
N ARG A 461 24.75 -24.50 8.77
CA ARG A 461 25.80 -25.47 8.43
C ARG A 461 26.99 -24.80 7.73
N GLU A 462 26.73 -24.07 6.64
CA GLU A 462 27.78 -23.36 5.89
C GLU A 462 28.52 -22.32 6.74
N GLN A 463 27.83 -21.63 7.66
CA GLN A 463 28.46 -20.69 8.59
C GLN A 463 29.41 -21.39 9.56
N ASN A 464 29.02 -22.54 10.11
CA ASN A 464 29.86 -23.31 11.03
C ASN A 464 31.08 -23.88 10.28
N GLU A 465 30.88 -24.43 9.09
CA GLU A 465 31.96 -24.92 8.23
C GLU A 465 32.98 -23.82 7.89
N ALA A 466 32.53 -22.57 7.67
CA ALA A 466 33.42 -21.43 7.45
C ALA A 466 34.22 -21.05 8.70
N LYS A 467 33.59 -21.06 9.89
CA LYS A 467 34.28 -20.80 11.17
C LYS A 467 35.39 -21.82 11.44
N ASP A 468 35.12 -23.09 11.16
CA ASP A 468 36.07 -24.18 11.38
C ASP A 468 37.27 -24.13 10.42
N ARG A 469 37.09 -23.60 9.21
CA ARG A 469 38.16 -23.47 8.20
C ARG A 469 39.09 -22.30 8.45
N ASP A 470 38.54 -21.14 8.80
CA ASP A 470 39.29 -19.88 8.82
C ASP A 470 39.64 -19.40 10.24
N GLY A 471 39.19 -20.09 11.29
CA GLY A 471 39.29 -19.60 12.68
C GLY A 471 38.59 -18.25 12.90
N TRP A 472 37.84 -17.79 11.90
CA TRP A 472 37.24 -16.47 11.81
C TRP A 472 35.74 -16.61 12.11
N SER A 473 35.31 -16.04 13.22
CA SER A 473 33.89 -15.72 13.41
C SER A 473 33.60 -14.44 12.64
N PRO A 474 32.69 -14.45 11.64
CA PRO A 474 32.08 -13.21 11.23
C PRO A 474 31.10 -12.85 12.35
N GLU A 475 31.60 -12.18 13.39
CA GLU A 475 30.76 -11.25 14.13
C GLU A 475 30.41 -10.17 13.11
N TRP A 476 29.18 -10.23 12.61
CA TRP A 476 28.63 -9.13 11.84
C TRP A 476 28.41 -7.96 12.82
N SER A 477 29.48 -7.23 13.15
CA SER A 477 29.37 -5.90 13.73
C SER A 477 28.95 -4.96 12.60
N PHE A 478 27.66 -4.91 12.29
CA PHE A 478 27.13 -3.78 11.58
C PHE A 478 27.06 -2.61 12.56
N SER A 479 28.13 -1.81 12.61
CA SER A 479 28.02 -0.45 13.11
C SER A 479 27.05 0.29 12.18
N SER A 480 26.08 0.97 12.78
CA SER A 480 25.05 1.80 12.14
C SER A 480 25.61 3.09 11.50
N SER A 481 26.83 3.05 10.97
CA SER A 481 27.48 4.22 10.37
C SER A 481 28.65 3.76 9.52
N GLY A 482 28.49 3.84 8.20
CA GLY A 482 29.56 3.52 7.26
C GLY A 482 29.11 3.69 5.82
N SER A 483 29.10 4.94 5.35
CA SER A 483 29.14 5.30 3.93
C SER A 483 30.32 4.59 3.25
N GLY A 484 30.05 3.78 2.23
CA GLY A 484 31.09 3.07 1.48
C GLY A 484 30.58 2.54 0.15
N ASP A 485 30.84 3.32 -0.89
CA ASP A 485 30.92 3.06 -2.33
C ASP A 485 30.15 1.90 -2.97
N TRP A 486 29.27 2.31 -3.88
CA TRP A 486 28.46 1.51 -4.78
C TRP A 486 29.32 0.92 -5.90
N VAL A 487 29.43 -0.42 -5.94
CA VAL A 487 29.74 -1.11 -7.19
C VAL A 487 28.42 -1.41 -7.89
N SER A 488 28.16 -0.65 -8.94
CA SER A 488 27.13 -0.91 -9.95
C SER A 488 27.40 -2.26 -10.61
N GLY A 489 26.67 -3.28 -10.20
CA GLY A 489 26.57 -4.57 -10.89
C GLY A 489 25.25 -4.64 -11.62
N GLU A 490 25.32 -4.65 -12.94
CA GLU A 490 24.23 -4.74 -13.90
C GLU A 490 23.22 -5.84 -13.52
N MET A 491 21.93 -5.49 -13.53
CA MET A 491 20.85 -6.47 -13.58
C MET A 491 20.84 -7.06 -15.00
N PRO A 492 20.88 -8.40 -15.19
CA PRO A 492 20.40 -8.98 -16.43
C PRO A 492 18.89 -8.72 -16.51
N GLY A 493 18.46 -8.22 -17.67
CA GLY A 493 17.12 -7.65 -17.92
C GLY A 493 15.95 -8.61 -17.88
#